data_AF-A0AA92TNU2-F1
#
_entry.id   AF-A0AA92TNU2-F1
#
_cell.length_a   1.000
_cell.length_b   1.000
_cell.length_c   1.000
_cell.angle_alpha   90.00
_cell.angle_beta   90.00
_cell.angle_gamma   90.00
#
_symmetry.space_group_name_H-M   'P 1'
#
loop_
_entity.id
_entity.type
_entity.pdbx_description
1 polymer ?
#
loop_
_entity_poly.entity_id
_entity_poly.type
_entity_poly.pdbx_seq_one_letter_code
_entity_poly.pdbx_strand_id
1 'polypeptide(L)'
;MAKEKFDVSFFDLTSKKVSNHPSHKVVKNNFKSIGRFLETLPSDAVLVAEHTGVYGDTLLKCCMDSNVKIAFVGGYVIHRYRATPDRAKTDVLDCALLRDFGERYPDKLKYKTFPEEALYEL
;
A
#
# COMPACT_ATOMS: atom_id res chain seq x y z
N MET A 1 16.37 5.50 9.47
CA MET A 1 16.73 5.15 8.08
C MET A 1 15.52 4.59 7.38
N ALA A 2 15.36 4.86 6.08
CA ALA A 2 14.28 4.28 5.29
C ALA A 2 14.68 2.89 4.72
N LYS A 3 13.95 1.80 5.00
CA LYS A 3 13.78 0.57 4.20
C LYS A 3 13.96 0.89 2.72
N GLU A 4 14.90 0.16 2.12
CA GLU A 4 15.30 0.29 0.71
C GLU A 4 14.28 -0.29 -0.27
N LYS A 5 13.36 -1.12 0.22
CA LYS A 5 12.34 -1.82 -0.57
C LYS A 5 11.12 -2.17 0.28
N PHE A 6 10.02 -2.46 -0.38
CA PHE A 6 8.78 -2.94 0.23
C PHE A 6 8.15 -4.05 -0.61
N ASP A 7 7.39 -4.90 0.06
CA ASP A 7 6.67 -6.03 -0.51
C ASP A 7 5.23 -5.62 -0.82
N VAL A 8 4.71 -6.08 -1.96
CA VAL A 8 3.37 -5.78 -2.46
C VAL A 8 2.67 -7.09 -2.75
N SER A 9 1.41 -7.19 -2.32
CA SER A 9 0.52 -8.29 -2.67
C SER A 9 -0.71 -7.78 -3.44
N PHE A 10 -1.08 -8.46 -4.52
CA PHE A 10 -2.17 -8.07 -5.42
C PHE A 10 -2.72 -9.27 -6.18
N PHE A 11 -3.95 -9.22 -6.68
CA PHE A 11 -4.44 -10.20 -7.65
C PHE A 11 -4.03 -9.79 -9.06
N ASP A 12 -3.33 -10.68 -9.76
CA ASP A 12 -2.97 -10.45 -11.16
C ASP A 12 -4.16 -10.78 -12.06
N LEU A 13 -4.86 -9.74 -12.52
CA LEU A 13 -6.00 -9.82 -13.44
C LEU A 13 -5.56 -9.85 -14.91
N THR A 14 -4.27 -9.64 -15.21
CA THR A 14 -3.74 -9.56 -16.59
C THR A 14 -3.24 -10.90 -17.12
N SER A 15 -2.96 -11.84 -16.22
CA SER A 15 -2.57 -13.20 -16.57
C SER A 15 -3.73 -13.95 -17.23
N LYS A 16 -3.47 -14.63 -18.37
CA LYS A 16 -4.42 -15.57 -19.03
C LYS A 16 -4.98 -16.67 -18.11
N LYS A 17 -4.39 -16.83 -16.92
CA LYS A 17 -4.96 -17.54 -15.78
C LYS A 17 -5.31 -16.51 -14.73
N VAL A 18 -6.60 -16.22 -14.56
CA VAL A 18 -7.10 -15.60 -13.33
C VAL A 18 -6.76 -16.57 -12.20
N SER A 19 -5.73 -16.23 -11.44
CA SER A 19 -5.33 -16.99 -10.26
C SER A 19 -6.16 -16.47 -9.09
N ASN A 20 -6.91 -17.36 -8.42
CA ASN A 20 -7.51 -17.06 -7.11
C ASN A 20 -6.45 -16.96 -5.99
N HIS A 21 -5.16 -17.10 -6.32
CA HIS A 21 -4.06 -16.84 -5.40
C HIS A 21 -3.45 -15.46 -5.68
N PRO A 22 -3.21 -14.66 -4.65
CA PRO A 22 -2.56 -13.36 -4.79
C PRO A 22 -1.10 -13.52 -5.22
N SER A 23 -0.69 -12.63 -6.10
CA SER A 23 0.70 -12.43 -6.53
C SER A 23 1.48 -11.61 -5.50
N HIS A 24 2.81 -11.73 -5.58
CA HIS A 24 3.77 -11.00 -4.75
C HIS A 24 4.81 -10.30 -5.63
N LYS A 25 5.21 -9.08 -5.25
CA LYS A 25 6.25 -8.31 -5.91
C LYS A 25 7.01 -7.48 -4.89
N VAL A 26 8.33 -7.37 -5.08
CA VAL A 26 9.18 -6.47 -4.29
C VAL A 26 9.48 -5.22 -5.10
N VAL A 27 9.24 -4.04 -4.51
CA VAL A 27 9.43 -2.73 -5.14
C VAL A 27 10.49 -1.96 -4.37
N LYS A 28 11.47 -1.38 -5.08
CA LYS A 28 12.48 -0.52 -4.43
C LYS A 28 11.85 0.80 -4.00
N ASN A 29 12.23 1.30 -2.83
CA ASN A 29 11.72 2.54 -2.26
C ASN A 29 12.42 3.77 -2.89
N ASN A 30 12.15 4.02 -4.17
CA ASN A 30 12.57 5.21 -4.89
C ASN A 30 11.54 5.60 -5.95
N PHE A 31 11.46 6.89 -6.29
CA PHE A 31 10.49 7.43 -7.24
C PHE A 31 10.39 6.63 -8.55
N LYS A 32 11.54 6.28 -9.16
CA LYS A 32 11.59 5.54 -10.43
C LYS A 32 10.92 4.17 -10.35
N SER A 33 11.21 3.41 -9.28
CA SER A 33 10.72 2.05 -9.13
C SER A 33 9.25 2.03 -8.69
N ILE A 34 8.85 3.00 -7.86
CA ILE A 34 7.47 3.16 -7.42
C ILE A 34 6.60 3.61 -8.61
N GLY A 35 7.00 4.64 -9.36
CA GLY A 35 6.25 5.12 -10.53
C GLY A 35 6.01 4.02 -11.56
N ARG A 36 7.06 3.27 -11.94
CA ARG A 36 6.91 2.11 -12.84
C ARG A 36 5.95 1.04 -12.28
N PHE A 37 5.91 0.85 -10.97
CA PHE A 37 4.95 -0.06 -10.37
C PHE A 37 3.53 0.48 -10.47
N LEU A 38 3.31 1.76 -10.16
CA LEU A 38 1.99 2.38 -10.22
C LEU A 38 1.42 2.41 -11.65
N GLU A 39 2.27 2.60 -12.67
CA GLU A 39 1.90 2.49 -14.10
C GLU A 39 1.32 1.11 -14.49
N THR A 40 1.61 0.06 -13.73
CA THR A 40 1.07 -1.29 -13.98
C THR A 40 -0.29 -1.53 -13.33
N LEU A 41 -0.77 -0.60 -12.51
CA LEU A 41 -2.01 -0.76 -11.77
C LEU A 41 -3.23 -0.33 -12.61
N PRO A 42 -4.39 -0.98 -12.42
CA PRO A 42 -5.67 -0.46 -12.90
C PRO A 42 -5.96 0.96 -12.39
N SER A 43 -6.73 1.73 -13.14
CA SER A 43 -7.08 3.12 -12.80
C SER A 43 -7.92 3.26 -11.53
N ASP A 44 -8.61 2.20 -11.11
CA ASP A 44 -9.41 2.11 -9.90
C ASP A 44 -8.67 1.42 -8.73
N ALA A 45 -7.38 1.11 -8.90
CA ALA A 45 -6.58 0.47 -7.87
C ALA A 45 -6.46 1.33 -6.61
N VAL A 46 -6.52 0.67 -5.46
CA VAL A 46 -6.30 1.27 -4.14
C VAL A 46 -5.11 0.60 -3.49
N LEU A 47 -4.11 1.40 -3.11
CA LEU A 47 -2.96 0.94 -2.35
C LEU A 47 -3.26 1.00 -0.85
N VAL A 48 -2.94 -0.07 -0.12
CA VAL A 48 -3.10 -0.16 1.33
C VAL A 48 -1.74 -0.43 1.95
N ALA A 49 -1.31 0.46 2.85
CA ALA A 49 0.01 0.38 3.48
C ALA A 49 -0.09 0.59 5.00
N GLU A 50 0.79 -0.05 5.77
CA GLU A 50 0.90 0.25 7.21
C GLU A 50 1.54 1.62 7.39
N HIS A 51 0.99 2.43 8.30
CA HIS A 51 1.53 3.73 8.64
C HIS A 51 2.89 3.58 9.33
N THR A 52 3.97 3.79 8.59
CA THR A 52 5.34 3.73 9.10
C THR A 52 5.98 5.10 8.91
N GLY A 53 5.77 6.07 9.82
CA GLY A 53 6.44 7.38 9.81
C GLY A 53 6.84 7.98 8.44
N VAL A 54 8.12 8.40 8.32
CA VAL A 54 8.73 9.11 7.16
C VAL A 54 8.62 8.35 5.82
N TYR A 55 8.34 7.04 5.84
CA TYR A 55 8.18 6.24 4.61
C TYR A 55 6.95 6.60 3.79
N GLY A 56 5.93 7.11 4.48
CA GLY A 56 4.65 7.44 3.86
C GLY A 56 4.81 8.46 2.74
N ASP A 57 5.72 9.42 2.88
CA ASP A 57 5.71 10.63 2.03
C ASP A 57 6.14 10.34 0.59
N THR A 58 7.23 9.61 0.35
CA THR A 58 7.65 9.25 -1.02
C THR A 58 6.58 8.42 -1.73
N LEU A 59 6.01 7.43 -1.04
CA LEU A 59 4.97 6.58 -1.60
C LEU A 59 3.69 7.36 -1.86
N LEU A 60 3.27 8.21 -0.90
CA LEU A 60 2.12 9.10 -1.01
C LEU A 60 2.28 10.05 -2.20
N LYS A 61 3.47 10.65 -2.37
CA LYS A 61 3.77 11.53 -3.50
C LYS A 61 3.65 10.82 -4.83
N CYS A 62 4.27 9.65 -4.95
CA CYS A 62 4.15 8.86 -6.19
C CYS A 62 2.70 8.47 -6.48
N CYS A 63 1.94 8.09 -5.45
CA CYS A 63 0.52 7.73 -5.60
C CYS A 63 -0.32 8.92 -6.08
N MET A 64 -0.15 10.09 -5.46
CA MET A 64 -0.83 11.33 -5.88
C MET A 64 -0.47 11.72 -7.32
N ASP A 65 0.81 11.72 -7.66
CA ASP A 65 1.28 12.08 -9.00
C ASP A 65 0.78 11.10 -10.08
N SER A 66 0.49 9.84 -9.70
CA SER A 66 -0.04 8.80 -10.59
C SER A 66 -1.57 8.66 -10.50
N ASN A 67 -2.26 9.52 -9.75
CA ASN A 67 -3.70 9.42 -9.47
C ASN A 67 -4.15 8.05 -8.90
N VAL A 68 -3.28 7.39 -8.13
CA VAL A 68 -3.56 6.14 -7.43
C VAL A 68 -3.96 6.47 -5.99
N LYS A 69 -5.09 5.94 -5.53
CA LYS A 69 -5.55 6.15 -4.15
C LYS A 69 -4.68 5.33 -3.20
N ILE A 70 -4.29 5.93 -2.07
CA ILE A 70 -3.56 5.24 -1.00
C ILE A 70 -4.22 5.44 0.35
N ALA A 71 -4.36 4.37 1.13
CA ALA A 71 -4.80 4.40 2.52
C ALA A 71 -3.68 3.89 3.45
N PHE A 72 -3.34 4.70 4.46
CA PHE A 72 -2.45 4.27 5.53
C PHE A 72 -3.26 3.70 6.69
N VAL A 73 -2.99 2.45 7.05
CA VAL A 73 -3.64 1.76 8.17
C VAL A 73 -2.69 1.74 9.37
N GLY A 74 -3.20 2.08 10.54
CA GLY A 74 -2.41 2.08 11.76
C GLY A 74 -1.95 0.66 12.12
N GLY A 75 -0.69 0.50 12.54
CA GLY A 75 -0.15 -0.81 12.88
C GLY A 75 -1.00 -1.57 13.89
N TYR A 76 -1.50 -0.88 14.92
CA TYR A 76 -2.41 -1.49 15.90
C TYR A 76 -3.67 -2.14 15.29
N VAL A 77 -4.25 -1.51 14.27
CA VAL A 77 -5.44 -2.04 13.57
C VAL A 77 -5.08 -3.34 12.86
N ILE A 78 -3.96 -3.36 12.13
CA ILE A 78 -3.48 -4.55 11.41
C ILE A 78 -3.06 -5.67 12.36
N HIS A 79 -2.38 -5.34 13.46
CA HIS A 79 -1.98 -6.31 14.47
C HIS A 79 -3.19 -6.99 15.13
N ARG A 80 -4.30 -6.26 15.33
CA ARG A 80 -5.55 -6.86 15.82
C ARG A 80 -6.34 -7.59 14.76
N TYR A 81 -6.24 -7.15 13.51
CA TYR A 81 -6.86 -7.83 12.40
C TYR A 81 -6.30 -9.24 12.21
N ARG A 82 -5.01 -9.43 12.52
CA ARG A 82 -4.35 -10.73 12.49
C ARG A 82 -5.02 -11.71 13.45
N ALA A 83 -5.62 -12.77 12.91
CA ALA A 83 -6.37 -13.77 13.69
C ALA A 83 -5.49 -14.64 14.60
N THR A 84 -4.20 -14.79 14.29
CA THR A 84 -3.27 -15.64 15.06
C THR A 84 -1.95 -14.91 15.35
N PRO A 85 -1.34 -15.14 16.52
CA PRO A 85 0.01 -14.69 16.78
C PRO A 85 1.00 -15.57 16.02
N ASP A 86 1.34 -15.16 14.79
CA ASP A 86 2.34 -15.87 14.00
C ASP A 86 3.75 -15.64 14.55
N ARG A 87 4.52 -16.72 14.72
CA ARG A 87 5.87 -16.70 15.33
C ARG A 87 6.96 -16.22 14.36
N ALA A 88 6.66 -16.02 13.07
CA ALA A 88 7.58 -15.50 12.07
C ALA A 88 6.90 -14.41 11.22
N LYS A 89 6.96 -13.16 11.68
CA LYS A 89 6.51 -11.98 10.91
C LYS A 89 7.47 -11.78 9.73
N THR A 90 6.96 -11.84 8.50
CA THR A 90 7.73 -11.56 7.28
C THR A 90 7.06 -10.45 6.49
N ASP A 91 7.84 -9.68 5.73
CA ASP A 91 7.31 -8.60 4.88
C ASP A 91 6.27 -9.13 3.86
N VAL A 92 6.41 -10.37 3.40
CA VAL A 92 5.45 -11.06 2.52
C VAL A 92 4.10 -11.28 3.21
N LEU A 93 4.11 -11.77 4.46
CA LEU A 93 2.89 -11.99 5.22
C LEU A 93 2.21 -10.66 5.58
N ASP A 94 2.99 -9.64 5.92
CA ASP A 94 2.48 -8.31 6.25
C ASP A 94 1.77 -7.66 5.05
N CYS A 95 2.36 -7.71 3.86
CA CYS A 95 1.75 -7.14 2.66
C CYS A 95 0.48 -7.91 2.23
N ALA A 96 0.43 -9.23 2.43
CA ALA A 96 -0.75 -10.05 2.17
C ALA A 96 -1.90 -9.73 3.15
N LEU A 97 -1.58 -9.48 4.43
CA LEU A 97 -2.55 -9.10 5.45
C LEU A 97 -3.14 -7.71 5.17
N LEU A 98 -2.32 -6.75 4.72
CA LEU A 98 -2.78 -5.41 4.31
C LEU A 98 -3.73 -5.48 3.11
N ARG A 99 -3.43 -6.32 2.12
CA ARG A 99 -4.30 -6.55 0.96
C ARG A 99 -5.66 -7.12 1.40
N ASP A 100 -5.66 -8.21 2.15
CA ASP A 100 -6.89 -8.87 2.63
C ASP A 100 -7.71 -7.92 3.54
N PHE A 101 -7.06 -7.09 4.36
CA PHE A 101 -7.76 -6.05 5.12
C PHE A 101 -8.45 -5.02 4.20
N GLY A 102 -7.75 -4.53 3.18
CA GLY A 102 -8.28 -3.57 2.21
C GLY A 102 -9.45 -4.11 1.40
N GLU A 103 -9.39 -5.40 1.05
CA GLU A 103 -10.45 -6.11 0.33
C GLU A 103 -11.71 -6.30 1.19
N ARG A 104 -11.55 -6.61 2.49
CA ARG A 104 -12.68 -6.90 3.39
C ARG A 104 -13.33 -5.67 4.01
N TYR A 105 -12.57 -4.60 4.19
CA TYR A 105 -13.05 -3.39 4.88
C TYR A 105 -12.78 -2.11 4.07
N PRO A 106 -13.27 -2.03 2.82
CA PRO A 106 -13.08 -0.83 1.99
C PRO A 106 -13.69 0.42 2.64
N ASP A 107 -14.75 0.27 3.43
CA ASP A 107 -15.41 1.33 4.21
C ASP A 107 -14.52 1.93 5.30
N LYS A 108 -13.49 1.20 5.75
CA LYS A 108 -12.55 1.65 6.79
C LYS A 108 -11.32 2.33 6.21
N LEU A 109 -11.15 2.32 4.88
CA LEU A 109 -10.01 2.94 4.21
C LEU A 109 -10.19 4.46 4.16
N LYS A 110 -9.28 5.19 4.81
CA LYS A 110 -9.19 6.64 4.72
C LYS A 110 -8.07 7.01 3.76
N TYR A 111 -8.44 7.50 2.58
CA TYR A 111 -7.45 7.92 1.58
C TYR A 111 -6.66 9.13 2.06
N LYS A 112 -5.38 9.13 1.72
CA LYS A 112 -4.43 10.14 2.14
C LYS A 112 -4.01 10.98 0.95
N THR A 113 -3.89 12.27 1.21
CA THR A 113 -3.31 13.28 0.34
C THR A 113 -2.31 14.09 1.16
N PHE A 114 -1.37 14.77 0.51
CA PHE A 114 -0.65 15.84 1.19
C PHE A 114 -1.66 16.93 1.59
N PRO A 115 -1.44 17.59 2.74
CA PRO A 115 -2.17 18.81 3.01
C PRO A 115 -1.94 19.76 1.84
N GLU A 116 -3.01 20.28 1.26
CA GLU A 116 -2.91 21.49 0.45
C GLU A 116 -2.26 22.54 1.36
N GLU A 117 -1.30 23.31 0.85
CA GLU A 117 -0.79 24.47 1.58
C GLU A 117 -2.02 25.29 1.94
N ALA A 118 -2.39 25.27 3.22
CA ALA A 118 -3.39 26.19 3.72
C ALA A 118 -2.80 27.57 3.45
N LEU A 119 -3.34 28.26 2.45
CA LEU A 119 -3.18 29.69 2.25
C LEU A 119 -3.58 30.35 3.55
N TYR A 120 -2.61 30.50 4.46
CA TYR A 120 -2.72 31.46 5.53
C TYR A 120 -2.48 32.81 4.86
N GLU A 121 -3.56 33.45 4.44
CA GLU A 121 -3.55 34.89 4.24
C GLU A 121 -3.13 35.52 5.58
N LEU A 122 -1.94 36.12 5.60
CA LEU A 122 -1.44 36.98 6.68
C LEU A 122 -1.86 38.43 6.41
#